data_AF-A0A1Q4W8M7-F1
#
_entry.id   AF-A0A1Q4W8M7-F1
#
_cell.length_a   1.000
_cell.length_b   1.000
_cell.length_c   1.000
_cell.angle_alpha   90.00
_cell.angle_beta   90.00
_cell.angle_gamma   90.00
#
_symmetry.space_group_name_H-M   'P 1'
#
loop_
_entity.id
_entity.type
_entity.pdbx_description
1 polymer ?
#
loop_
_entity_poly.entity_id
_entity_poly.type
_entity_poly.pdbx_seq_one_letter_code
_entity_poly.pdbx_strand_id
1 'polypeptide(L)'
;MVVTATTEHCASRRILTSPHLRIVRADQVRPDDLIVSAFQPSVPGRLARADYFASGPYPARPGPYHPGCGCGVCGLPKVQGPNGTVVLTTGYPWDTCDPWPADDLLLIRPRLHLS
;
A
#
# COMPACT_ATOMS: atom_id res chain seq x y z
N MET A 1 26.19 -8.15 -9.09
CA MET A 1 25.41 -8.97 -8.14
C MET A 1 23.95 -8.67 -8.38
N VAL A 2 23.24 -9.55 -9.07
CA VAL A 2 21.78 -9.40 -9.28
C VAL A 2 21.12 -10.13 -8.12
N VAL A 3 20.53 -9.38 -7.19
CA VAL A 3 19.74 -9.95 -6.10
C VAL A 3 18.39 -10.36 -6.67
N THR A 4 18.31 -11.57 -7.22
CA THR A 4 17.02 -12.17 -7.63
C THR A 4 16.43 -12.94 -6.46
N ALA A 5 15.86 -12.20 -5.50
CA ALA A 5 14.94 -12.78 -4.52
C ALA A 5 13.73 -11.87 -4.40
N THR A 6 13.16 -11.47 -5.53
CA THR A 6 11.87 -10.79 -5.52
C THR A 6 10.79 -11.86 -5.44
N THR A 7 10.08 -11.90 -4.32
CA THR A 7 8.77 -12.56 -4.23
C THR A 7 7.77 -11.78 -5.07
N GLU A 8 7.98 -11.63 -6.37
CA GLU A 8 7.04 -10.92 -7.24
C GLU A 8 5.78 -11.76 -7.36
N HIS A 9 4.65 -11.20 -6.96
CA HIS A 9 3.38 -11.78 -7.36
C HIS A 9 3.21 -11.59 -8.87
N CYS A 10 2.75 -12.62 -9.59
CA CYS A 10 2.58 -12.56 -11.05
C CYS A 10 1.74 -11.35 -11.50
N ALA A 11 0.79 -10.92 -10.66
CA ALA A 11 -0.05 -9.74 -10.90
C ALA A 11 0.71 -8.41 -10.91
N SER A 12 1.88 -8.32 -10.26
CA SER A 12 2.68 -7.08 -10.18
C SER A 12 3.84 -7.03 -11.18
N ARG A 13 4.24 -8.15 -11.81
CA ARG A 13 5.42 -8.22 -12.69
C ARG A 13 5.52 -7.09 -13.71
N ARG A 14 4.41 -6.74 -14.37
CA ARG A 14 4.39 -5.70 -15.40
C ARG A 14 4.69 -4.31 -14.86
N ILE A 15 4.31 -4.00 -13.62
CA ILE A 15 4.51 -2.68 -13.05
C ILE A 15 5.92 -2.51 -12.48
N LEU A 16 6.60 -3.61 -12.12
CA LEU A 16 7.93 -3.57 -11.49
C LEU A 16 9.04 -3.04 -12.40
N THR A 17 8.82 -3.03 -13.72
CA THR A 17 9.75 -2.44 -14.68
C THR A 17 9.56 -0.92 -14.85
N SER A 18 8.55 -0.32 -14.20
CA SER A 18 8.28 1.11 -14.31
C SER A 18 9.39 1.94 -13.67
N PRO A 19 10.03 2.88 -14.40
CA PRO A 19 11.07 3.75 -13.84
C PRO A 19 10.50 4.81 -12.87
N HIS A 20 9.18 4.94 -12.81
CA HIS A 20 8.50 5.91 -11.97
C HIS A 20 8.12 5.39 -10.59
N LEU A 21 8.50 4.16 -10.23
CA LEU A 21 8.22 3.60 -8.92
C LEU A 21 8.90 4.40 -7.81
N ARG A 22 8.19 4.59 -6.69
CA ARG A 22 8.66 5.33 -5.52
C ARG A 22 8.21 4.64 -4.25
N ILE A 23 9.05 4.73 -3.22
CA ILE A 23 8.66 4.37 -1.85
C ILE A 23 8.16 5.64 -1.18
N VAL A 24 6.97 5.57 -0.60
CA VAL A 24 6.33 6.65 0.16
C VAL A 24 5.76 6.09 1.46
N ARG A 25 5.46 6.96 2.42
CA ARG A 25 4.62 6.59 3.56
C ARG A 25 3.15 6.51 3.15
N ALA A 26 2.35 5.75 3.87
CA ALA A 26 0.92 5.62 3.62
C ALA A 26 0.20 6.99 3.64
N ASP A 27 0.57 7.88 4.57
CA ASP A 27 0.02 9.24 4.66
C ASP A 27 0.37 10.18 3.49
N GLN A 28 1.32 9.79 2.64
CA GLN A 28 1.76 10.55 1.48
C GLN A 28 1.12 10.09 0.17
N VAL A 29 0.38 8.98 0.17
CA VAL A 29 -0.30 8.46 -1.01
C VAL A 29 -1.38 9.45 -1.45
N ARG A 30 -1.40 9.75 -2.76
CA ARG A 30 -2.36 10.66 -3.37
C ARG A 30 -3.46 9.90 -4.10
N PRO A 31 -4.63 10.53 -4.34
CA PRO A 31 -5.65 9.96 -5.21
C PRO A 31 -5.07 9.49 -6.54
N ASP A 32 -5.46 8.28 -6.95
CA ASP A 32 -5.07 7.60 -8.18
C ASP A 32 -3.60 7.19 -8.31
N ASP A 33 -2.77 7.36 -7.27
CA ASP A 33 -1.49 6.65 -7.22
C ASP A 33 -1.76 5.15 -7.29
N LEU A 34 -0.96 4.41 -8.07
CA LEU A 34 -1.10 2.96 -8.16
C LEU A 34 -0.26 2.33 -7.06
N ILE A 35 -0.92 1.74 -6.06
CA ILE A 35 -0.29 1.01 -4.97
C ILE A 35 0.14 -0.37 -5.48
N VAL A 36 1.43 -0.68 -5.39
CA VAL A 36 2.03 -1.88 -5.98
C VAL A 36 2.31 -2.96 -4.94
N SER A 37 2.86 -2.56 -3.80
CA SER A 37 3.17 -3.44 -2.67
C SER A 37 3.23 -2.65 -1.37
N ALA A 38 3.05 -3.35 -0.27
CA ALA A 38 3.51 -2.88 1.03
C ALA A 38 4.90 -3.44 1.34
N PHE A 39 5.46 -3.10 2.50
CA PHE A 39 6.67 -3.72 3.01
C PHE A 39 6.37 -4.46 4.30
N GLN A 40 6.98 -5.63 4.47
CA GLN A 40 6.96 -6.35 5.74
C GLN A 40 7.65 -5.51 6.82
N PRO A 41 7.25 -5.66 8.10
CA PRO A 41 7.92 -5.00 9.21
C PRO A 41 9.43 -5.20 9.15
N SER A 42 10.18 -4.11 9.35
CA SER A 42 11.64 -4.16 9.33
C SER A 42 12.15 -5.03 10.47
N VAL A 43 13.03 -5.97 10.14
CA VAL A 43 13.73 -6.81 11.12
C VAL A 43 15.20 -6.36 11.18
N PRO A 44 15.77 -6.08 12.37
CA PRO A 44 17.17 -5.68 12.48
C PRO A 44 18.11 -6.62 11.71
N GLY A 45 19.03 -6.05 10.93
CA GLY A 45 19.98 -6.81 10.11
C GLY A 45 19.39 -7.42 8.83
N ARG A 46 18.14 -7.09 8.46
CA ARG A 46 17.53 -7.52 7.20
C ARG A 46 16.96 -6.33 6.43
N LEU A 47 17.08 -6.39 5.11
CA LEU A 47 16.41 -5.44 4.21
C LEU A 47 14.90 -5.64 4.29
N ALA A 48 14.15 -4.54 4.21
CA ALA A 48 12.70 -4.57 4.11
C ALA A 48 12.28 -5.38 2.88
N ARG A 49 11.31 -6.27 3.05
CA ARG A 49 10.81 -7.14 1.98
C ARG A 49 9.48 -6.62 1.48
N ALA A 50 9.35 -6.44 0.17
CA ALA A 50 8.08 -6.11 -0.45
C ALA A 50 7.09 -7.28 -0.30
N ASP A 51 5.86 -6.95 0.11
CA ASP A 51 4.72 -7.86 0.19
C ASP A 51 3.67 -7.44 -0.85
N TYR A 52 3.52 -8.26 -1.89
CA TYR A 52 2.69 -7.93 -3.04
C TYR A 52 1.28 -8.46 -2.85
N PHE A 53 0.30 -7.62 -3.19
CA PHE A 53 -1.10 -7.96 -3.08
C PHE A 53 -1.49 -9.05 -4.09
N ALA A 54 -2.23 -10.06 -3.63
CA ALA A 54 -2.70 -11.15 -4.50
C ALA A 54 -3.61 -10.65 -5.64
N SER A 55 -4.40 -9.60 -5.38
CA SER A 55 -5.22 -8.90 -6.37
C SER A 55 -4.42 -8.13 -7.42
N GLY A 56 -3.12 -7.95 -7.20
CA GLY A 56 -2.26 -7.05 -7.97
C GLY A 56 -2.37 -5.59 -7.54
N PRO A 57 -1.66 -4.70 -8.26
CA PRO A 57 -1.66 -3.27 -7.96
C PRO A 57 -3.04 -2.64 -8.12
N TYR A 58 -3.38 -1.66 -7.27
CA TYR A 58 -4.70 -1.01 -7.27
C TYR A 58 -4.58 0.52 -7.13
N PRO A 59 -5.52 1.30 -7.70
CA PRO A 59 -5.52 2.74 -7.57
C PRO A 59 -5.93 3.16 -6.16
N ALA A 60 -5.19 4.10 -5.58
CA ALA A 60 -5.51 4.68 -4.29
C ALA A 60 -6.71 5.62 -4.39
N ARG A 61 -7.57 5.58 -3.38
CA ARG A 61 -8.62 6.57 -3.10
C ARG A 61 -8.52 6.95 -1.62
N PRO A 62 -7.48 7.73 -1.24
CA PRO A 62 -7.21 7.98 0.16
C PRO A 62 -8.34 8.72 0.86
N GLY A 63 -8.62 8.35 2.09
CA GLY A 63 -9.59 9.01 2.95
C GLY A 63 -9.21 8.91 4.43
N PRO A 64 -9.82 9.75 5.29
CA PRO A 64 -9.62 9.65 6.73
C PRO A 64 -10.18 8.33 7.27
N TYR A 65 -9.54 7.79 8.30
CA TYR A 65 -10.08 6.64 9.02
C TYR A 65 -11.34 7.03 9.80
N HIS A 66 -12.44 6.30 9.57
CA HIS A 66 -13.72 6.50 10.26
C HIS A 66 -14.15 5.22 10.99
N PRO A 67 -14.00 5.12 12.32
CA PRO A 67 -14.28 3.88 13.06
C PRO A 67 -15.77 3.48 13.02
N GLY A 68 -16.68 4.43 12.78
CA GLY A 68 -18.12 4.17 12.67
C GLY A 68 -18.60 3.71 11.29
N CYS A 69 -17.70 3.40 10.34
CA CYS A 69 -18.11 3.03 8.97
C CYS A 69 -18.70 1.62 8.85
N GLY A 70 -18.55 0.76 9.85
CA GLY A 70 -19.18 -0.55 9.90
C GLY A 70 -18.59 -1.63 8.97
N CYS A 71 -17.46 -1.39 8.31
CA CYS A 71 -16.87 -2.33 7.35
C CYS A 71 -16.10 -3.52 7.97
N GLY A 72 -16.02 -3.62 9.31
CA GLY A 72 -15.50 -4.79 10.02
C GLY A 72 -13.98 -4.90 10.19
N VAL A 73 -13.16 -4.05 9.56
CA VAL A 73 -11.68 -4.14 9.63
C VAL A 73 -11.04 -3.31 10.76
N CYS A 74 -11.84 -2.61 11.57
CA CYS A 74 -11.35 -1.71 12.62
C CYS A 74 -10.62 -2.43 13.76
N GLY A 75 -10.87 -3.74 13.97
CA GLY A 75 -10.22 -4.54 15.01
C GLY A 75 -8.92 -5.20 14.59
N LEU A 76 -8.41 -4.94 13.38
CA LEU A 76 -7.15 -5.52 12.93
C LEU A 76 -5.97 -4.95 13.73
N PRO A 77 -4.95 -5.77 14.09
CA PRO A 77 -3.82 -5.32 14.92
C PRO A 77 -3.05 -4.10 14.40
N LYS A 78 -3.11 -3.86 13.09
CA LYS A 78 -2.42 -2.76 12.40
C LYS A 78 -3.16 -1.41 12.48
N VAL A 79 -4.38 -1.36 13.03
CA VAL A 79 -5.15 -0.11 13.15
C VAL A 79 -4.69 0.64 14.40
N GLN A 80 -4.26 1.89 14.23
CA GLN A 80 -3.72 2.77 15.28
C GLN A 80 -4.69 3.91 15.66
N GLY A 81 -5.95 3.84 15.21
CA GLY A 81 -6.98 4.84 15.47
C GLY A 81 -6.93 6.06 14.55
N PRO A 82 -7.80 7.08 14.78
CA PRO A 82 -8.05 8.17 13.82
C PRO A 82 -6.83 9.01 13.42
N ASN A 83 -5.83 9.13 14.30
CA ASN A 83 -4.64 9.97 14.05
C ASN A 83 -3.43 9.17 13.56
N GLY A 84 -3.47 7.83 13.67
CA GLY A 84 -2.38 6.95 13.26
C GLY A 84 -2.72 6.07 12.07
N THR A 85 -3.92 6.19 11.51
CA THR A 85 -4.41 5.33 10.43
C THR A 85 -4.98 6.14 9.28
N VAL A 86 -4.52 5.81 8.07
CA VAL A 86 -5.11 6.27 6.82
C VAL A 86 -5.83 5.13 6.14
N VAL A 87 -6.86 5.44 5.35
CA VAL A 87 -7.52 4.46 4.48
C VAL A 87 -7.06 4.72 3.06
N LEU A 88 -6.41 3.74 2.43
CA LEU A 88 -5.88 3.89 1.08
C LEU A 88 -6.91 3.66 -0.01
N THR A 89 -7.95 2.88 0.28
CA THR A 89 -9.12 2.66 -0.56
C THR A 89 -10.28 2.13 0.28
N THR A 90 -11.50 2.30 -0.22
CA THR A 90 -12.71 1.68 0.32
C THR A 90 -13.39 0.88 -0.79
N GLY A 91 -13.64 -0.40 -0.54
CA GLY A 91 -14.19 -1.30 -1.55
C GLY A 91 -13.07 -2.04 -2.28
N TYR A 92 -12.91 -1.80 -3.58
CA TYR A 92 -11.93 -2.54 -4.38
C TYR A 92 -10.49 -2.39 -3.83
N PRO A 93 -9.73 -3.49 -3.69
CA PRO A 93 -10.08 -4.88 -4.05
C PRO A 93 -10.71 -5.75 -2.93
N TRP A 94 -11.01 -5.24 -1.74
CA TRP A 94 -11.36 -6.04 -0.55
C TRP A 94 -12.78 -5.88 0.01
N ASP A 95 -13.70 -5.21 -0.69
CA ASP A 95 -15.08 -4.89 -0.25
C ASP A 95 -15.18 -4.31 1.19
N THR A 96 -14.08 -3.74 1.67
CA THR A 96 -13.88 -3.21 3.02
C THR A 96 -12.95 -2.00 2.92
N CYS A 97 -12.71 -1.32 4.05
CA CYS A 97 -11.64 -0.32 4.09
C CYS A 97 -10.27 -1.01 4.02
N ASP A 98 -9.30 -0.34 3.44
CA ASP A 98 -7.89 -0.73 3.49
C ASP A 98 -7.11 0.19 4.44
N PRO A 99 -7.18 -0.04 5.77
CA PRO A 99 -6.47 0.78 6.74
C PRO A 99 -4.99 0.40 6.84
N TRP A 100 -4.17 1.44 6.93
CA TRP A 100 -2.73 1.35 7.14
C TRP A 100 -2.26 2.32 8.22
N PRO A 101 -1.29 1.93 9.07
CA PRO A 101 -0.48 2.89 9.81
C PRO A 101 0.00 4.02 8.91
N ALA A 102 -0.12 5.25 9.37
CA ALA A 102 0.24 6.43 8.58
C ALA A 102 1.72 6.43 8.12
N ASP A 103 2.59 5.81 8.92
CA ASP A 103 4.04 5.74 8.72
C ASP A 103 4.51 4.49 7.96
N ASP A 104 3.62 3.53 7.70
CA ASP A 104 3.97 2.33 6.93
C ASP A 104 4.42 2.70 5.51
N LEU A 105 5.44 2.01 5.03
CA LEU A 105 5.99 2.23 3.70
C LEU A 105 5.22 1.45 2.64
N LEU A 106 5.03 2.09 1.49
CA LEU A 106 4.36 1.54 0.32
C LEU A 106 5.21 1.79 -0.93
N LEU A 107 5.23 0.83 -1.82
CA LEU A 107 5.73 1.00 -3.18
C LEU A 107 4.57 1.46 -4.05
N ILE A 108 4.70 2.63 -4.66
CA ILE A 108 3.69 3.20 -5.56
C ILE A 108 4.26 3.51 -6.93
N ARG A 109 3.40 3.56 -7.94
CA ARG A 109 3.63 4.35 -9.15
C ARG A 109 2.74 5.60 -9.06
N PRO A 110 3.31 6.81 -9.00
CA PRO A 110 2.52 8.03 -8.95
C PRO A 110 1.58 8.16 -10.16
N ARG A 111 0.43 8.79 -9.97
CA ARG A 111 -0.39 9.24 -11.10
C ARG A 111 0.44 10.21 -11.96
N LEU A 112 0.55 9.90 -13.25
CA LEU A 112 1.11 10.85 -14.21
C LEU A 112 0.05 11.93 -14.47
N HIS A 113 0.31 13.14 -13.99
CA HIS A 113 -0.41 14.31 -14.50
C HIS A 113 0.11 14.58 -15.91
N LEU A 114 -0.71 14.28 -16.91
CA LEU A 114 -0.53 14.87 -18.24
C LEU A 114 -0.91 16.34 -18.08
N SER A 115 0.11 17.19 -17.94
CA SER A 115 0.00 18.66 -18.03
C SER A 115 -0.21 19.10 -19.46
#